data_AF-E0M115-F1
#
_entry.id   AF-E0M115-F1
#
_cell.length_a   1.000
_cell.length_b   1.000
_cell.length_c   1.000
_cell.angle_alpha   90.00
_cell.angle_beta   90.00
_cell.angle_gamma   90.00
#
_symmetry.space_group_name_H-M   'P 1'
#
loop_
_entity.id
_entity.type
_entity.pdbx_description
1 polymer ?
#
loop_
_entity_poly.entity_id
_entity_poly.type
_entity_poly.pdbx_seq_one_letter_code
_entity_poly.pdbx_strand_id
1 'polypeptide(L)'
;MITNKLLAGTSLFFGGLGCGLLILSLIIYLIKRQDYYNLVSSYREKYNFPGPCSFYYTTGFFGVFPVLRFFIKLSRRQKISYLAINDPGYDFFENNKQKISPWMKIYSFFWFAATACYILFAIFGLLLP
;
A
#
# COMPACT_ATOMS: atom_id res chain seq x y z
N MET A 1 -15.41 13.76 -33.10
CA MET A 1 -14.45 12.68 -33.44
C MET A 1 -13.06 12.88 -32.83
N ILE A 2 -12.44 14.07 -32.97
CA ILE A 2 -11.12 14.38 -32.37
C ILE A 2 -11.14 14.31 -30.83
N THR A 3 -12.18 14.84 -30.19
CA THR A 3 -12.33 14.82 -28.72
C THR A 3 -12.43 13.41 -28.15
N ASN A 4 -13.19 12.51 -28.79
CA ASN A 4 -13.33 11.11 -28.35
C ASN A 4 -12.01 10.35 -28.48
N LYS A 5 -11.25 10.59 -29.56
CA LYS A 5 -9.92 9.99 -29.75
C LYS A 5 -8.93 10.47 -28.68
N LEU A 6 -8.99 11.76 -28.31
CA LEU A 6 -8.19 12.32 -27.24
C LEU A 6 -8.56 11.71 -25.89
N LEU A 7 -9.85 11.67 -25.55
CA LEU A 7 -10.37 11.04 -24.32
C LEU A 7 -9.96 9.58 -24.19
N ALA A 8 -10.10 8.79 -25.26
CA ALA A 8 -9.66 7.41 -25.29
C ALA A 8 -8.14 7.27 -25.08
N GLY A 9 -7.34 8.11 -25.75
CA GLY A 9 -5.89 8.14 -25.59
C GLY A 9 -5.46 8.49 -24.16
N THR A 10 -6.08 9.50 -23.56
CA THR A 10 -5.81 9.92 -22.18
C THR A 10 -6.23 8.84 -21.18
N SER A 11 -7.40 8.23 -21.35
CA SER A 11 -7.84 7.11 -20.52
C SER A 11 -6.80 5.99 -20.58
N LEU A 12 -6.48 5.47 -21.78
CA LEU A 12 -5.51 4.39 -21.96
C LEU A 12 -4.12 4.72 -21.39
N PHE A 13 -3.66 5.96 -21.52
CA PHE A 13 -2.40 6.41 -20.93
C PHE A 13 -2.40 6.22 -19.40
N PHE A 14 -3.43 6.71 -18.70
CA PHE A 14 -3.53 6.55 -17.25
C PHE A 14 -3.71 5.07 -16.84
N GLY A 15 -4.48 4.29 -17.60
CA GLY A 15 -4.61 2.85 -17.36
C GLY A 15 -3.25 2.13 -17.47
N GLY A 16 -2.49 2.40 -18.54
CA GLY A 16 -1.16 1.84 -18.76
C GLY A 16 -0.15 2.28 -17.70
N LEU A 17 -0.16 3.55 -17.30
CA LEU A 17 0.70 4.07 -16.23
C LEU A 17 0.39 3.41 -14.89
N GLY A 18 -0.90 3.21 -14.57
CA GLY A 18 -1.34 2.47 -13.38
C GLY A 18 -0.83 1.04 -13.36
N CYS A 19 -0.90 0.33 -14.49
CA CYS A 19 -0.33 -1.01 -14.66
C CYS A 19 1.19 -1.00 -14.44
N GLY A 20 1.91 -0.05 -15.04
CA GLY A 20 3.36 0.09 -14.87
C GLY A 20 3.77 0.27 -13.41
N LEU A 21 3.04 1.10 -12.66
CA LEU A 21 3.26 1.32 -11.22
C LEU A 21 3.01 0.07 -10.38
N LEU A 22 1.99 -0.74 -10.72
CA LEU A 22 1.75 -2.03 -10.05
C LEU A 22 2.86 -3.05 -10.36
N ILE A 23 3.36 -3.10 -11.59
CA ILE A 23 4.49 -3.97 -11.97
C ILE A 23 5.75 -3.57 -11.20
N LEU A 24 6.07 -2.27 -11.11
CA LEU A 24 7.18 -1.78 -10.30
C LEU A 24 7.00 -2.13 -8.82
N SER A 25 5.78 -2.01 -8.30
CA SER A 25 5.45 -2.43 -6.93
C SER A 25 5.68 -3.94 -6.74
N LEU A 26 5.31 -4.77 -7.73
CA LEU A 26 5.52 -6.21 -7.69
C LEU A 26 7.01 -6.55 -7.62
N ILE A 27 7.84 -5.87 -8.40
CA ILE A 27 9.30 -6.04 -8.37
C ILE A 27 9.84 -5.67 -6.98
N ILE A 28 9.42 -4.54 -6.41
CA ILE A 28 9.81 -4.15 -5.03
C ILE A 28 9.37 -5.23 -4.04
N TYR A 29 8.14 -5.74 -4.14
CA TYR A 29 7.66 -6.81 -3.27
C TYR A 29 8.54 -8.05 -3.35
N LEU A 30 8.90 -8.52 -4.55
CA LEU A 30 9.73 -9.70 -4.71
C LEU A 30 11.12 -9.50 -4.06
N ILE A 31 11.73 -8.33 -4.25
CA ILE A 31 13.04 -7.99 -3.65
C ILE A 31 12.95 -7.84 -2.13
N LYS A 32 11.87 -7.22 -1.64
CA LYS A 32 11.68 -6.86 -0.21
C LYS A 32 10.77 -7.82 0.54
N ARG A 33 10.48 -8.98 -0.05
CA ARG A 33 9.58 -9.99 0.52
C ARG A 33 10.06 -10.43 1.89
N GLN A 34 11.35 -10.75 2.03
CA GLN A 34 11.90 -11.20 3.30
C GLN A 34 11.88 -10.10 4.37
N ASP A 35 12.26 -8.87 4.00
CA ASP A 35 12.20 -7.71 4.90
C ASP A 35 10.78 -7.47 5.43
N TYR A 36 9.77 -7.63 4.56
CA TYR A 36 8.36 -7.57 4.93
C TYR A 36 7.96 -8.66 5.93
N TYR A 37 8.27 -9.92 5.65
CA TYR A 37 7.92 -11.02 6.56
C TYR A 37 8.62 -10.89 7.91
N ASN A 38 9.89 -10.49 7.93
CA ASN A 38 10.64 -10.24 9.15
C ASN A 38 10.00 -9.13 10.00
N LEU A 39 9.58 -8.02 9.38
CA LEU A 39 8.88 -6.94 10.08
C LEU A 39 7.56 -7.44 10.70
N VAL A 40 6.78 -8.18 9.91
CA VAL A 40 5.50 -8.73 10.36
C VAL A 40 5.70 -9.73 11.50
N SER A 41 6.67 -10.64 11.40
CA SER A 41 6.93 -11.64 12.43
C SER A 41 7.41 -10.99 13.73
N SER A 42 8.31 -9.99 13.65
CA SER A 42 8.77 -9.25 14.83
C SER A 42 7.63 -8.54 15.56
N TYR A 43 6.63 -8.03 14.83
CA TYR A 43 5.45 -7.45 15.45
C TYR A 43 4.59 -8.52 16.12
N ARG A 44 4.30 -9.61 15.40
CA ARG A 44 3.41 -10.69 15.85
C ARG A 44 3.94 -11.51 17.01
N GLU A 45 5.25 -11.46 17.27
CA GLU A 45 5.87 -12.13 18.42
C GLU A 45 5.35 -11.59 19.76
N LYS A 46 5.07 -10.27 19.82
CA LYS A 46 4.68 -9.58 21.06
C LYS A 46 3.29 -8.94 21.00
N TYR A 47 2.76 -8.72 19.82
CA TYR A 47 1.55 -7.93 19.60
C TYR A 47 0.57 -8.64 18.68
N ASN A 48 -0.72 -8.40 18.90
CA ASN A 48 -1.77 -8.94 18.04
C ASN A 48 -2.04 -7.99 16.88
N PHE A 49 -2.19 -8.53 15.67
CA PHE A 49 -2.65 -7.72 14.55
C PHE A 49 -4.13 -7.37 14.71
N PRO A 50 -4.53 -6.13 14.38
CA PRO A 50 -5.95 -5.82 14.26
C PRO A 50 -6.56 -6.65 13.13
N GLY A 51 -7.82 -7.06 13.29
CA GLY A 51 -8.52 -8.00 12.39
C GLY A 51 -8.29 -7.76 10.89
N PRO A 52 -8.45 -6.53 10.37
CA PRO A 52 -8.18 -6.24 8.96
C PRO A 52 -6.74 -6.55 8.52
N CYS A 53 -5.74 -6.26 9.35
CA CYS A 53 -4.34 -6.53 9.03
C CYS A 53 -4.04 -8.04 9.00
N SER A 54 -4.68 -8.81 9.88
CA SER A 54 -4.58 -10.28 9.87
C SER A 54 -5.10 -10.87 8.56
N PHE A 55 -6.22 -10.36 8.04
CA PHE A 55 -6.73 -10.75 6.73
C PHE A 55 -5.79 -10.31 5.60
N TYR A 56 -5.36 -9.04 5.59
CA TYR A 56 -4.50 -8.56 4.51
C TYR A 56 -3.19 -9.33 4.44
N TYR A 57 -2.60 -9.70 5.57
CA TYR A 57 -1.38 -10.50 5.62
C TYR A 57 -1.47 -11.81 4.80
N THR A 58 -2.65 -12.42 4.67
CA THR A 58 -2.83 -13.68 3.92
C THR A 58 -3.01 -13.47 2.41
N THR A 59 -3.22 -12.24 1.96
CA THR A 59 -3.53 -11.92 0.54
C THR A 59 -2.30 -11.70 -0.34
N GLY A 60 -1.10 -11.98 0.18
CA GLY A 60 0.15 -11.90 -0.58
C GLY A 60 0.46 -10.47 -1.04
N PHE A 61 0.85 -10.32 -2.32
CA PHE A 61 1.24 -9.03 -2.90
C PHE A 61 0.24 -7.90 -2.63
N PHE A 62 -1.06 -8.15 -2.81
CA PHE A 62 -2.11 -7.15 -2.62
C PHE A 62 -2.25 -6.71 -1.16
N GLY A 63 -1.94 -7.62 -0.22
CA GLY A 63 -2.03 -7.39 1.22
C GLY A 63 -0.90 -6.58 1.83
N VAL A 64 0.23 -6.51 1.13
CA VAL A 64 1.42 -5.78 1.61
C VAL A 64 1.11 -4.30 1.76
N PHE A 65 0.37 -3.70 0.83
CA PHE A 65 0.03 -2.27 0.89
C PHE A 65 -0.68 -1.87 2.20
N PRO A 66 -1.84 -2.44 2.56
CA PRO A 66 -2.52 -2.06 3.79
C PRO A 66 -1.72 -2.39 5.06
N VAL A 67 -0.95 -3.48 5.07
CA VAL A 67 -0.09 -3.85 6.22
C VAL A 67 1.08 -2.86 6.37
N LEU A 68 1.71 -2.43 5.28
CA LEU A 68 2.76 -1.40 5.34
C LEU A 68 2.18 -0.05 5.79
N ARG A 69 0.97 0.31 5.34
CA ARG A 69 0.29 1.51 5.81
C ARG A 69 -0.02 1.45 7.30
N PHE A 70 -0.37 0.28 7.82
CA PHE A 70 -0.49 0.05 9.26
C PHE A 70 0.82 0.37 9.98
N PHE A 71 1.94 -0.25 9.57
CA PHE A 71 3.24 0.01 10.21
C PHE A 71 3.71 1.46 10.09
N ILE A 72 3.50 2.12 8.95
CA ILE A 72 3.84 3.53 8.77
C ILE A 72 3.02 4.44 9.70
N LYS A 73 1.74 4.14 9.92
CA LYS A 73 0.91 4.87 10.89
C LYS A 73 1.36 4.57 12.32
N LEU A 74 1.67 3.32 12.60
CA LEU A 74 2.12 2.86 13.92
C LEU A 74 3.41 3.57 14.33
N SER A 75 4.39 3.66 13.43
CA SER A 75 5.66 4.36 13.67
C SER A 75 5.52 5.87 13.90
N ARG A 76 4.35 6.43 13.61
CA ARG A 76 4.03 7.85 13.79
C ARG A 76 3.06 8.07 14.95
N ARG A 77 2.75 7.02 15.73
CA ARG A 77 1.72 7.01 16.78
C ARG A 77 0.38 7.59 16.29
N GLN A 78 0.04 7.39 15.03
CA GLN A 78 -1.22 7.88 14.46
C GLN A 78 -2.37 6.94 14.82
N LYS A 79 -3.58 7.48 14.99
CA LYS A 79 -4.79 6.68 15.23
C LYS A 79 -4.99 5.68 14.09
N ILE A 80 -5.09 4.40 14.45
CA ILE A 80 -5.33 3.27 13.55
C ILE A 80 -6.72 2.73 13.85
N SER A 81 -7.56 2.57 12.82
CA SER A 81 -8.86 1.94 12.98
C SER A 81 -8.69 0.52 13.50
N TYR A 82 -9.55 0.11 14.43
CA TYR A 82 -9.51 -1.23 15.07
C TYR A 82 -8.29 -1.49 15.97
N LEU A 83 -7.59 -0.42 16.40
CA LEU A 83 -6.56 -0.48 17.44
C LEU A 83 -6.87 0.59 18.51
N ALA A 84 -6.87 0.20 19.78
CA ALA A 84 -7.07 1.16 20.88
C ALA A 84 -5.88 2.11 21.00
N ILE A 85 -6.09 3.37 21.38
CA ILE A 85 -5.00 4.35 21.46
C ILE A 85 -3.96 4.01 22.55
N ASN A 86 -4.38 3.26 23.58
CA ASN A 86 -3.54 2.76 24.66
C ASN A 86 -3.05 1.32 24.39
N ASP A 87 -3.21 0.81 23.17
CA ASP A 87 -2.74 -0.52 22.82
C ASP A 87 -1.20 -0.57 22.86
N PRO A 88 -0.60 -1.57 23.54
CA PRO A 88 0.86 -1.67 23.69
C PRO A 88 1.58 -1.85 22.35
N GLY A 89 0.87 -2.22 21.28
CA GLY A 89 1.40 -2.29 19.92
C GLY A 89 1.96 -0.98 19.40
N TYR A 90 1.52 0.17 19.91
CA TYR A 90 2.08 1.48 19.55
C TYR A 90 3.55 1.64 19.96
N ASP A 91 3.99 0.92 20.99
CA ASP A 91 5.37 1.00 21.48
C ASP A 91 6.33 0.09 20.67
N PHE A 92 5.84 -0.62 19.65
CA PHE A 92 6.65 -1.52 18.83
C PHE A 92 7.90 -0.86 18.25
N PHE A 93 7.79 0.37 17.72
CA PHE A 93 8.94 1.08 17.14
C PHE A 93 9.82 1.80 18.16
N GLU A 94 9.37 1.93 19.41
CA GLU A 94 10.19 2.48 20.50
C GLU A 94 10.98 1.38 21.22
N ASN A 95 10.35 0.22 21.40
CA ASN A 95 10.94 -0.94 22.06
C ASN A 95 11.90 -1.73 21.15
N ASN A 96 11.88 -1.48 19.84
CA ASN A 96 12.73 -2.18 18.87
C ASN A 96 13.61 -1.20 18.08
N LYS A 97 14.82 -1.64 17.70
CA LYS A 97 15.71 -0.87 16.82
C LYS A 97 15.23 -0.79 15.36
N GLN A 98 14.18 -1.53 15.00
CA GLN A 98 13.60 -1.52 13.67
C GLN A 98 13.00 -0.14 13.36
N LYS A 99 13.14 0.32 12.13
CA LYS A 99 12.59 1.59 11.65
C LYS A 99 11.86 1.36 10.32
N ILE A 100 10.92 2.25 10.02
CA ILE A 100 10.29 2.28 8.69
C ILE A 100 11.35 2.52 7.63
N SER A 101 11.52 1.54 6.76
CA SER A 101 12.47 1.61 5.66
C SER A 101 11.92 2.45 4.50
N PRO A 102 12.77 3.15 3.73
CA PRO A 102 12.33 3.97 2.60
C PRO A 102 11.50 3.20 1.56
N TRP A 103 11.83 1.94 1.31
CA TRP A 103 11.10 1.09 0.36
C TRP A 103 9.62 0.94 0.72
N MET A 104 9.26 0.94 2.02
CA MET A 104 7.87 0.84 2.47
C MET A 104 7.06 2.07 2.06
N LYS A 105 7.70 3.25 2.10
CA LYS A 105 7.11 4.52 1.67
C LYS A 105 6.97 4.57 0.15
N ILE A 106 8.00 4.14 -0.58
CA ILE A 106 7.99 4.07 -2.06
C ILE A 106 6.90 3.10 -2.53
N TYR A 107 6.84 1.91 -1.95
CA TYR A 107 5.81 0.92 -2.25
C TYR A 107 4.40 1.49 -2.01
N SER A 108 4.18 2.10 -0.84
CA SER A 108 2.90 2.75 -0.54
C SER A 108 2.55 3.86 -1.53
N PHE A 109 3.55 4.65 -1.96
CA PHE A 109 3.37 5.72 -2.93
C PHE A 109 2.96 5.18 -4.30
N PHE A 110 3.60 4.12 -4.80
CA PHE A 110 3.22 3.49 -6.07
C PHE A 110 1.79 2.97 -6.05
N TRP A 111 1.33 2.39 -4.95
CA TRP A 111 -0.07 1.95 -4.81
C TRP A 111 -1.07 3.11 -4.83
N PHE A 112 -0.77 4.21 -4.13
CA PHE A 112 -1.61 5.41 -4.19
C PHE A 112 -1.61 6.02 -5.59
N ALA A 113 -0.44 6.16 -6.22
CA ALA A 113 -0.30 6.69 -7.56
C ALA A 113 -1.03 5.82 -8.59
N ALA A 114 -0.92 4.49 -8.49
CA ALA A 114 -1.65 3.56 -9.34
C ALA A 114 -3.16 3.70 -9.16
N THR A 115 -3.63 3.81 -7.92
CA THR A 115 -5.06 4.03 -7.62
C THR A 115 -5.56 5.34 -8.23
N ALA A 116 -4.80 6.43 -8.09
CA ALA A 116 -5.13 7.71 -8.72
C ALA A 116 -5.18 7.59 -10.26
N CYS A 117 -4.23 6.88 -10.86
CA CYS A 117 -4.22 6.60 -12.30
C CYS A 117 -5.48 5.82 -12.73
N TYR A 118 -5.89 4.79 -11.98
CA TYR A 118 -7.10 4.04 -12.30
C TYR A 118 -8.38 4.85 -12.12
N ILE A 119 -8.43 5.76 -11.14
CA ILE A 119 -9.55 6.71 -11.00
C ILE A 119 -9.63 7.60 -12.24
N LEU A 120 -8.50 8.16 -12.70
CA LEU A 120 -8.46 8.99 -13.91
C LEU A 120 -8.83 8.18 -15.16
N PHE A 121 -8.29 6.96 -15.30
CA PHE A 121 -8.67 6.02 -16.36
C PHE A 121 -10.19 5.82 -16.41
N ALA A 122 -10.82 5.56 -15.26
CA ALA A 122 -12.25 5.36 -15.15
C ALA A 122 -13.05 6.64 -15.48
N ILE A 123 -12.63 7.81 -14.97
CA ILE A 123 -13.30 9.09 -15.25
C ILE A 123 -13.27 9.40 -16.75
N PHE A 124 -12.09 9.35 -17.39
CA PHE A 124 -11.98 9.61 -18.83
C PHE A 124 -12.65 8.51 -19.67
N GLY A 125 -12.67 7.27 -19.17
CA GLY A 125 -13.35 6.15 -19.79
C GLY A 125 -14.88 6.31 -19.79
N LEU A 126 -15.47 6.75 -18.68
CA LEU A 126 -16.91 6.98 -18.54
C LEU A 126 -17.41 8.20 -19.31
N LEU A 127 -16.51 9.13 -19.64
CA LEU A 127 -16.81 10.31 -20.47
C LEU A 127 -16.79 10.01 -21.98
N LEU A 128 -16.42 8.78 -22.39
CA LEU A 128 -16.55 8.35 -23.78
C LEU A 128 -18.04 8.14 -24.12
N PRO A 129 -18.53 8.75 -25.21
CA PRO A 129 -19.91 8.57 -25.68
C PRO A 129 -20.14 7.19 -26.31
#